data_AF-A0A914Z937-F1
#
_entry.id   AF-A0A914Z937-F1
#
_cell.length_a   1.000
_cell.length_b   1.000
_cell.length_c   1.000
_cell.angle_alpha   90.00
_cell.angle_beta   90.00
_cell.angle_gamma   90.00
#
_symmetry.space_group_name_H-M   'P 1'
#
loop_
_entity.id
_entity.type
_entity.pdbx_description
1 polymer ?
#
loop_
_entity_poly.entity_id
_entity_poly.type
_entity_poly.pdbx_seq_one_letter_code
_entity_poly.pdbx_strand_id
1 'polypeptide(L)'
;MMQIVKSGLDVDDFDPSIDAYILVTKNEFVEMSAPLLTKIWTNVETTLEKANLKSYDIKKVLQVGGACKMPMIKKLLSNMFPNSEHCCDKNPDEVVAIGAAYYSYYLDQKDKRNCSIM
;
A
#
# COMPACT_ATOMS: atom_id res chain seq x y z
N MET A 1 6.04 -7.11 -25.82
CA MET A 1 6.20 -5.67 -26.15
C MET A 1 6.75 -4.98 -24.92
N MET A 2 8.03 -4.57 -24.95
CA MET A 2 8.75 -4.00 -23.79
C MET A 2 8.26 -2.57 -23.56
N GLN A 3 7.51 -2.32 -22.48
CA GLN A 3 7.11 -0.96 -22.13
C GLN A 3 8.28 -0.25 -21.44
N ILE A 4 9.04 0.51 -22.22
CA ILE A 4 10.03 1.47 -21.70
C ILE A 4 9.25 2.61 -21.05
N VAL A 5 9.37 2.77 -19.74
CA VAL A 5 8.93 3.99 -19.06
C VAL A 5 10.11 4.95 -19.14
N LYS A 6 10.02 5.96 -20.00
CA LYS A 6 10.97 7.09 -19.98
C LYS A 6 10.64 7.93 -18.74
N SER A 7 11.17 7.52 -17.59
CA SER A 7 11.26 8.40 -16.42
C SER A 7 12.65 9.01 -16.42
N GLY A 8 12.76 10.27 -16.83
CA GLY A 8 13.97 11.05 -16.58
C GLY A 8 14.03 11.35 -15.08
N LEU A 9 15.13 10.96 -14.43
CA LEU A 9 15.45 11.42 -13.08
C LEU A 9 16.36 12.62 -13.27
N ASP A 10 15.82 13.81 -13.04
CA ASP A 10 16.63 15.01 -12.92
C ASP A 10 17.16 15.05 -11.48
N VAL A 11 18.48 15.05 -11.34
CA VAL A 11 19.15 14.94 -10.04
C VAL A 11 19.82 16.28 -9.80
N ASP A 12 19.21 17.11 -8.95
CA ASP A 12 19.63 18.49 -8.67
C ASP A 12 21.07 18.62 -8.12
N ASP A 13 21.70 17.52 -7.68
CA ASP A 13 23.07 17.44 -7.13
C ASP A 13 24.07 16.71 -8.05
N PHE A 14 23.73 16.45 -9.32
CA PHE A 14 24.69 15.94 -10.29
C PHE A 14 25.50 17.08 -10.91
N ASP A 15 26.76 16.82 -11.31
CA ASP A 15 27.60 17.84 -11.94
C ASP A 15 26.81 18.53 -13.08
N PRO A 16 26.58 19.85 -13.02
CA PRO A 16 25.73 20.56 -13.98
C PRO A 16 26.31 20.59 -15.40
N SER A 17 27.52 20.06 -15.60
CA SER A 17 28.11 19.82 -16.94
C SER A 17 27.76 18.45 -17.54
N ILE A 18 27.08 17.57 -16.80
CA ILE A 18 26.74 16.21 -17.22
C ILE A 18 25.24 15.96 -17.06
N ASP A 19 24.51 15.97 -18.18
CA ASP A 19 23.12 15.50 -18.22
C ASP A 19 23.09 13.96 -18.14
N ALA A 20 22.88 13.41 -16.94
CA ALA A 20 22.80 11.97 -16.72
C ALA A 20 21.36 11.47 -16.81
N TYR A 21 21.02 10.78 -17.91
CA TYR A 21 19.73 10.10 -18.04
C TYR A 21 19.88 8.61 -17.77
N ILE A 22 19.21 8.10 -16.74
CA ILE A 22 19.10 6.65 -16.48
C ILE A 22 17.74 6.18 -16.97
N LEU A 23 17.76 5.25 -17.93
CA LEU A 23 16.55 4.58 -18.39
C LEU A 23 16.33 3.34 -17.52
N VAL A 24 15.20 3.29 -16.82
CA VAL A 24 14.80 2.11 -16.04
C VAL A 24 13.52 1.54 -16.64
N THR A 25 13.59 0.30 -17.09
CA THR A 25 12.41 -0.45 -17.55
C THR A 25 11.57 -0.90 -16.36
N LYS A 26 10.29 -1.20 -16.61
CA LYS A 26 9.40 -1.75 -15.57
C LYS A 26 9.95 -3.06 -14.98
N ASN A 27 10.58 -3.89 -15.80
CA ASN A 27 11.12 -5.18 -15.36
C ASN A 27 12.31 -4.98 -14.43
N GLU A 28 13.27 -4.12 -14.81
CA GLU A 28 14.43 -3.80 -13.95
C GLU A 28 13.97 -3.22 -12.60
N PHE A 29 12.98 -2.33 -12.61
CA PHE A 29 12.40 -1.80 -11.38
C PHE A 29 11.79 -2.91 -10.50
N VAL A 30 11.04 -3.84 -11.10
CA VAL A 30 10.44 -4.97 -10.37
C VAL A 30 11.51 -5.91 -9.82
N GLU A 31 12.57 -6.17 -10.57
CA GLU A 31 13.70 -6.99 -10.13
C GLU A 31 14.44 -6.33 -8.95
N MET A 32 14.76 -5.04 -9.05
CA MET A 32 15.41 -4.28 -7.97
C MET A 32 14.56 -4.22 -6.70
N SER A 33 13.23 -4.24 -6.82
CA SER A 33 12.30 -4.20 -5.68
C SER A 33 11.87 -5.57 -5.17
N ALA A 34 12.33 -6.67 -5.78
CA ALA A 34 12.01 -8.03 -5.34
C ALA A 34 12.29 -8.30 -3.85
N PRO A 35 13.42 -7.85 -3.25
CA PRO A 35 13.66 -8.06 -1.82
C PRO A 35 12.60 -7.42 -0.92
N LEU A 36 12.05 -6.27 -1.33
CA LEU A 36 10.99 -5.57 -0.60
C LEU A 36 9.66 -6.32 -0.71
N LEU A 37 9.35 -6.89 -1.87
CA LEU A 37 8.16 -7.73 -2.04
C LEU A 37 8.20 -8.97 -1.16
N THR A 38 9.36 -9.64 -1.10
CA THR A 38 9.56 -10.80 -0.22
C THR A 38 9.35 -10.41 1.24
N LYS A 39 9.88 -9.25 1.66
CA LYS A 39 9.68 -8.75 3.02
C LYS A 39 8.21 -8.48 3.34
N ILE A 40 7.45 -7.92 2.39
CA ILE A 40 6.00 -7.73 2.54
C ILE A 40 5.30 -9.07 2.74
N TRP A 41 5.65 -10.08 1.94
CA TRP A 41 5.09 -11.43 2.05
C TRP A 41 5.28 -12.00 3.46
N THR A 42 6.52 -12.03 3.93
CA THR A 42 6.87 -12.57 5.26
C THR A 42 6.13 -11.82 6.39
N ASN A 43 6.07 -10.48 6.33
CA ASN A 43 5.38 -9.70 7.35
C ASN A 43 3.88 -10.03 7.41
N VAL A 44 3.24 -10.23 6.26
CA VAL A 44 1.83 -10.59 6.18
C VAL A 44 1.60 -11.99 6.72
N GLU A 45 2.42 -12.98 6.36
CA GLU A 45 2.34 -14.34 6.92
C GLU A 45 2.48 -14.34 8.45
N THR A 46 3.51 -13.68 8.98
CA THR A 46 3.69 -13.57 10.45
C THR A 46 2.50 -12.88 11.12
N THR A 47 1.84 -11.92 10.45
CA THR A 47 0.65 -11.26 11.00
C THR A 47 -0.55 -12.20 11.03
N LEU A 48 -0.75 -13.00 9.98
CA LEU A 48 -1.80 -14.01 9.92
C LEU A 48 -1.59 -15.09 10.98
N GLU A 49 -0.36 -15.57 11.15
CA GLU A 49 0.01 -16.52 12.21
C GLU A 49 -0.32 -15.98 13.60
N LYS A 50 0.04 -14.73 13.89
CA LYS A 50 -0.29 -14.07 15.16
C LYS A 50 -1.79 -13.93 15.39
N ALA A 51 -2.57 -13.79 14.32
CA ALA A 51 -4.02 -13.74 14.37
C ALA A 51 -4.67 -15.14 14.37
N ASN A 52 -3.88 -16.22 14.26
CA ASN A 52 -4.36 -17.59 14.06
C ASN A 52 -5.32 -17.70 12.86
N LEU A 53 -5.02 -16.99 11.78
CA LEU A 53 -5.76 -16.97 10.53
C LEU A 53 -4.89 -17.54 9.41
N LYS A 54 -5.52 -18.06 8.37
CA LYS A 54 -4.86 -18.42 7.12
C LYS A 54 -5.31 -17.47 6.01
N SER A 55 -4.55 -17.41 4.93
CA SER A 55 -4.85 -16.48 3.83
C SER A 55 -6.24 -16.68 3.21
N TYR A 56 -6.81 -17.89 3.27
CA TYR A 56 -8.17 -18.17 2.80
C TYR A 56 -9.27 -17.63 3.72
N ASP A 57 -8.96 -17.32 4.98
CA ASP A 57 -9.92 -16.73 5.92
C ASP A 57 -10.18 -15.25 5.62
N ILE A 58 -9.32 -14.64 4.80
CA ILE A 58 -9.40 -13.23 4.44
C ILE A 58 -10.40 -13.02 3.30
N LYS A 59 -11.52 -12.38 3.63
CA LYS A 59 -12.61 -12.10 2.67
C LYS A 59 -12.39 -10.85 1.84
N LYS A 60 -11.77 -9.83 2.43
CA LYS A 60 -11.57 -8.52 1.80
C LYS A 60 -10.17 -8.00 2.11
N VAL A 61 -9.52 -7.40 1.11
CA VAL A 61 -8.21 -6.75 1.24
C VAL A 61 -8.36 -5.30 0.83
N LEU A 62 -8.22 -4.39 1.80
CA LEU A 62 -8.22 -2.96 1.57
C LEU A 62 -6.79 -2.47 1.34
N GLN A 63 -6.54 -1.86 0.18
CA GLN A 63 -5.25 -1.27 -0.16
C GLN A 63 -5.23 0.19 0.27
N VAL A 64 -4.17 0.60 0.99
CA VAL A 64 -4.04 1.96 1.53
C VAL A 64 -2.66 2.52 1.20
N GLY A 65 -2.62 3.75 0.69
CA GLY A 65 -1.39 4.45 0.32
C GLY A 65 -0.98 4.33 -1.16
N GLY A 66 -0.18 5.30 -1.62
CA GLY A 66 0.20 5.44 -3.03
C GLY A 66 1.01 4.27 -3.60
N ALA A 67 1.89 3.66 -2.80
CA ALA A 67 2.69 2.51 -3.23
C ALA A 67 1.83 1.28 -3.59
N CYS A 68 0.66 1.12 -2.98
CA CYS A 68 -0.26 0.03 -3.31
C CYS A 68 -0.88 0.15 -4.71
N LYS A 69 -0.76 1.32 -5.36
CA LYS A 69 -1.21 1.50 -6.76
C LYS A 69 -0.31 0.76 -7.76
N MET A 70 0.90 0.38 -7.34
CA MET A 70 1.89 -0.29 -8.20
C MET A 70 1.38 -1.67 -8.66
N PRO A 71 1.47 -2.02 -9.96
CA PRO A 71 0.94 -3.29 -10.49
C PRO A 71 1.51 -4.55 -9.83
N MET A 72 2.79 -4.51 -9.46
CA MET A 72 3.48 -5.60 -8.78
C MET A 72 2.91 -5.90 -7.39
N ILE A 73 2.46 -4.88 -6.65
CA ILE A 73 1.84 -5.05 -5.33
C ILE A 73 0.44 -5.66 -5.49
N LYS A 74 -0.33 -5.21 -6.47
CA LYS A 74 -1.64 -5.80 -6.79
C LYS A 74 -1.50 -7.29 -7.11
N LYS A 75 -0.52 -7.66 -7.94
CA LYS A 75 -0.23 -9.06 -8.27
C LYS A 75 0.20 -9.87 -7.05
N LEU A 76 1.07 -9.32 -6.20
CA LEU A 76 1.48 -9.95 -4.94
C LEU A 76 0.25 -10.27 -4.06
N LEU A 77 -0.61 -9.28 -3.84
CA LEU A 77 -1.80 -9.44 -2.99
C LEU A 77 -2.82 -10.42 -3.55
N SER A 78 -3.03 -10.43 -4.87
CA SER A 78 -3.92 -11.42 -5.50
C SER A 78 -3.37 -12.85 -5.41
N ASN A 79 -2.04 -13.01 -5.43
CA ASN A 79 -1.42 -14.31 -5.19
C ASN A 79 -1.54 -14.75 -3.73
N MET A 80 -1.42 -13.81 -2.79
CA MET A 80 -1.55 -14.10 -1.34
C MET A 80 -2.99 -14.42 -0.94
N PHE A 81 -3.96 -13.71 -1.51
CA PHE A 81 -5.36 -13.76 -1.11
C PHE A 81 -6.29 -14.02 -2.30
N PRO A 82 -6.22 -15.20 -2.93
CA PRO A 82 -6.91 -15.49 -4.19
C PRO A 82 -8.43 -15.46 -4.11
N ASN A 83 -9.00 -15.70 -2.91
CA ASN A 83 -10.45 -15.72 -2.68
C ASN A 83 -10.98 -14.40 -2.09
N SER A 84 -10.12 -13.39 -1.96
CA SER A 84 -10.49 -12.12 -1.34
C SER A 84 -10.98 -11.11 -2.36
N GLU A 85 -11.91 -10.27 -1.95
CA GLU A 85 -12.30 -9.08 -2.69
C GLU A 85 -11.27 -7.97 -2.44
N HIS A 86 -10.60 -7.51 -3.50
CA HIS A 86 -9.71 -6.36 -3.41
C HIS A 86 -10.53 -5.07 -3.48
N CYS A 87 -10.90 -4.53 -2.33
CA CYS A 87 -11.73 -3.34 -2.25
C CYS A 87 -10.94 -2.09 -2.66
N CYS A 88 -11.42 -1.40 -3.70
CA CYS A 88 -10.93 -0.10 -4.16
C CYS A 88 -12.03 0.99 -4.14
N ASP A 89 -13.15 0.75 -3.45
CA ASP A 89 -14.36 1.59 -3.51
C ASP A 89 -14.16 3.04 -3.05
N LYS A 90 -13.03 3.35 -2.42
CA LYS A 90 -12.62 4.70 -2.02
C LYS A 90 -11.18 4.95 -2.42
N ASN A 91 -10.85 6.22 -2.69
CA ASN A 91 -9.48 6.62 -3.01
C ASN A 91 -8.53 6.19 -1.87
N PRO A 92 -7.54 5.32 -2.13
CA PRO A 92 -6.65 4.76 -1.10
C PRO A 92 -5.81 5.83 -0.37
N ASP A 93 -5.74 7.05 -0.90
CA ASP A 93 -5.03 8.16 -0.28
C ASP A 93 -5.90 8.90 0.76
N GLU A 94 -7.23 8.77 0.69
CA GLU A 94 -8.18 9.49 1.56
C GLU A 94 -8.73 8.62 2.69
N VAL A 95 -8.68 7.28 2.54
CA VAL A 95 -9.31 6.34 3.49
C VAL A 95 -8.78 6.47 4.91
N VAL A 96 -7.50 6.82 5.08
CA VAL A 96 -6.88 7.02 6.41
C VAL A 96 -7.45 8.26 7.07
N ALA A 97 -7.49 9.39 6.34
CA ALA A 97 -7.99 10.66 6.87
C ALA A 97 -9.48 10.56 7.23
N ILE A 98 -10.27 9.91 6.37
CA ILE A 98 -11.68 9.65 6.62
C ILE A 98 -11.86 8.80 7.88
N GLY A 99 -11.12 7.70 8.01
CA GLY A 99 -11.16 6.82 9.18
C GLY A 99 -10.82 7.56 10.49
N ALA A 100 -9.79 8.42 10.44
CA ALA A 100 -9.39 9.25 11.58
C ALA A 100 -10.48 10.26 11.98
N ALA A 101 -11.12 10.92 11.00
CA ALA A 101 -12.20 11.87 11.25
C ALA A 101 -13.42 11.19 11.91
N TYR A 102 -13.82 10.01 11.41
CA TYR A 102 -14.89 9.23 12.04
C TYR A 102 -14.55 8.81 13.47
N TYR A 103 -13.31 8.39 13.72
CA TYR A 103 -12.87 7.99 15.05
C TYR A 103 -12.89 9.18 16.03
N SER A 104 -12.44 10.36 15.60
CA SER A 104 -12.51 11.60 16.39
C SER A 104 -13.96 11.95 16.75
N TYR A 105 -14.88 11.92 15.77
CA TYR A 105 -16.30 12.14 16.03
C TYR A 105 -16.91 11.12 17.00
N TYR A 106 -16.55 9.84 16.87
CA TYR A 106 -17.00 8.79 17.78
C TYR A 106 -16.57 9.04 19.24
N LEU A 107 -15.33 9.49 19.43
CA LEU A 107 -14.81 9.82 20.76
C LEU A 107 -15.51 11.04 21.38
N ASP A 108 -15.74 12.11 20.60
CA ASP A 108 -16.50 13.29 21.05
C ASP A 108 -17.93 12.93 21.51
N GLN A 109 -18.60 12.05 20.77
CA GLN A 109 -19.94 11.57 21.15
C GLN A 109 -19.95 10.61 22.36
N LYS A 110 -18.84 9.93 22.64
CA LYS A 110 -18.70 9.11 23.86
C LYS A 110 -18.52 10.01 25.08
N ASP A 111 -17.74 11.07 24.96
CA ASP A 111 -17.47 12.02 26.04
C ASP A 111 -18.75 12.78 26.45
N LYS A 112 -19.52 13.26 25.46
CA LYS A 112 -20.82 13.91 25.68
C LYS A 112 -21.86 13.02 26.36
N ARG A 113 -21.86 11.70 26.06
CA ARG A 113 -22.77 10.74 26.70
C ARG A 113 -22.38 10.42 28.15
N ASN A 114 -21.09 10.49 28.48
CA ASN A 114 -20.62 10.29 29.85
C ASN A 114 -20.82 11.51 30.75
N CYS A 115 -20.93 12.72 30.19
CA CYS A 115 -21.27 13.93 30.96
C CYS A 115 -22.76 14.07 31.30
N SER A 116 -23.68 13.36 30.62
CA SER A 116 -25.14 13.46 30.89
C SER A 116 -25.62 12.58 32.06
N ILE A 117 -24.71 11.95 32.82
CA ILE A 117 -25.04 11.07 33.96
C ILE A 117 -24.57 11.65 35.31
N MET A 118 -24.24 12.95 35.36
CA MET A 118 -23.87 13.66 36.58
C MET A 118 -24.84 14.79 36.89
#